data_AF-A0A7H8L4N4-F1
#
_entry.id   AF-A0A7H8L4N4-F1
#
_cell.length_a   1.000
_cell.length_b   1.000
_cell.length_c   1.000
_cell.angle_alpha   90.00
_cell.angle_beta   90.00
_cell.angle_gamma   90.00
#
_symmetry.space_group_name_H-M   'P 1'
#
loop_
_entity.id
_entity.type
_entity.pdbx_description
1 polymer ?
#
loop_
_entity_poly.entity_id
_entity_poly.type
_entity_poly.pdbx_seq_one_letter_code
_entity_poly.pdbx_strand_id
1 'polypeptide(L)' 'MQANLTQELLAREIGVTRASVTNIEKGVQAPPPYRLVRIATALSVEPAELLPPLRVLAPRMTCLRAG' A
#
# COMPACT_ATOMS: atom_id res chain seq x y z
N MET A 1 3.05 -11.81 -2.87
CA MET A 1 3.48 -10.90 -3.95
C MET A 1 4.33 -11.70 -4.92
N GLN A 2 4.00 -11.63 -6.21
CA GLN A 2 4.56 -12.49 -7.28
C GLN A 2 5.47 -11.70 -8.25
N ALA A 3 5.96 -10.54 -7.82
CA ALA A 3 7.12 -9.91 -8.44
C ALA A 3 8.37 -10.55 -7.82
N ASN A 4 9.37 -10.92 -8.64
CA ASN A 4 10.68 -11.44 -8.19
C ASN A 4 11.52 -10.39 -7.42
N LEU A 5 10.87 -9.45 -6.74
CA LEU A 5 11.46 -8.30 -6.08
C LEU A 5 11.35 -8.49 -4.58
N THR A 6 12.49 -8.55 -3.90
CA THR A 6 12.50 -8.64 -2.44
C THR A 6 12.07 -7.30 -1.82
N GLN A 7 11.57 -7.30 -0.58
CA GLN A 7 11.26 -6.07 0.15
C GLN A 7 12.46 -5.13 0.24
N GLU A 8 13.67 -5.67 0.33
CA GLU A 8 14.93 -4.91 0.37
C GLU A 8 15.19 -4.21 -0.97
N LEU A 9 14.97 -4.90 -2.10
CA LEU A 9 15.10 -4.30 -3.43
C LEU A 9 14.05 -3.21 -3.65
N LEU A 10 12.79 -3.46 -3.28
CA LEU A 10 11.71 -2.48 -3.40
C LEU A 10 12.03 -1.23 -2.58
N ALA A 11 12.48 -1.42 -1.34
CA ALA A 11 12.86 -0.34 -0.44
C ALA A 11 13.93 0.57 -1.06
N ARG A 12 14.98 -0.04 -1.65
CA ARG A 12 16.04 0.70 -2.35
C ARG A 12 15.50 1.48 -3.55
N GLU A 13 14.66 0.86 -4.36
CA GLU A 13 14.11 1.46 -5.58
C GLU A 13 13.16 2.63 -5.27
N ILE A 14 12.33 2.50 -4.23
CA ILE A 14 11.39 3.56 -3.82
C ILE A 14 11.97 4.50 -2.74
N GLY A 15 13.25 4.37 -2.40
CA GLY A 15 13.97 5.26 -1.48
C GLY A 15 13.37 5.30 -0.06
N VAL A 16 13.04 4.14 0.50
CA VAL A 16 12.55 3.98 1.88
C VAL A 16 13.29 2.84 2.58
N THR A 17 13.02 2.61 3.86
CA THR A 17 13.57 1.46 4.58
C THR A 17 12.77 0.19 4.31
N ARG A 18 13.40 -0.99 4.45
CA ARG A 18 12.68 -2.27 4.43
C ARG A 18 11.55 -2.34 5.48
N ALA A 19 11.75 -1.73 6.65
CA ALA A 19 10.73 -1.65 7.69
C ALA A 19 9.51 -0.83 7.23
N SER A 20 9.73 0.27 6.51
CA SER A 20 8.65 1.06 5.89
C SER A 20 7.86 0.23 4.87
N VAL A 21 8.54 -0.56 4.03
CA VAL A 21 7.87 -1.49 3.11
C VAL A 21 7.01 -2.49 3.87
N THR A 22 7.57 -3.13 4.92
CA THR A 22 6.81 -4.07 5.75
C THR A 22 5.57 -3.42 6.39
N ASN A 23 5.67 -2.19 6.87
CA ASN A 23 4.53 -1.47 7.47
C ASN A 23 3.48 -1.08 6.43
N ILE A 24 3.88 -0.77 5.20
CA ILE A 24 2.95 -0.52 4.09
C ILE A 24 2.19 -1.79 3.73
N GLU A 25 2.88 -2.92 3.57
CA GLU A 25 2.27 -4.22 3.23
C GLU A 25 1.29 -4.71 4.30
N LYS A 26 1.57 -4.45 5.58
CA LYS A 26 0.69 -4.76 6.70
C LYS A 26 -0.48 -3.77 6.85
N GLY A 27 -0.51 -2.69 6.06
CA GLY A 27 -1.51 -1.63 6.19
C GLY A 27 -1.35 -0.74 7.43
N VAL A 28 -0.24 -0.86 8.16
CA VAL A 28 0.08 -0.02 9.34
C VAL A 28 0.41 1.41 8.90
N GLN A 29 1.06 1.56 7.74
CA GLN A 29 1.46 2.84 7.18
C GLN A 29 0.85 3.02 5.79
N ALA A 30 -0.07 3.98 5.65
CA ALA A 30 -0.54 4.40 4.33
C ALA A 30 0.56 5.21 3.61
N PRO A 31 1.00 4.83 2.39
CA PRO A 31 1.92 5.65 1.62
C PRO A 31 1.23 6.92 1.10
N PRO A 32 1.92 8.07 1.05
CA PRO A 32 1.40 9.25 0.35
C PRO A 32 1.25 8.95 -1.16
N PRO A 33 0.40 9.69 -1.89
CA PRO A 33 0.10 9.38 -3.29
C PRO A 33 1.32 9.23 -4.21
N TYR A 34 2.31 10.12 -4.11
CA TYR A 34 3.53 10.03 -4.93
C TYR A 34 4.30 8.72 -4.69
N ARG A 35 4.23 8.17 -3.47
CA ARG A 35 4.93 6.94 -3.09
C ARG A 35 4.15 5.71 -3.57
N LEU A 36 2.82 5.77 -3.57
CA LEU A 36 1.99 4.76 -4.22
C LEU A 36 2.35 4.63 -5.71
N VAL A 37 2.50 5.75 -6.41
CA VAL A 37 2.93 5.77 -7.82
C VAL A 37 4.31 5.12 -7.98
N ARG A 38 5.29 5.46 -7.15
CA ARG A 38 6.62 4.83 -7.20
C ARG A 38 6.60 3.32 -6.95
N ILE A 39 5.76 2.86 -6.01
CA ILE A 39 5.59 1.43 -5.73
C ILE A 39 5.00 0.74 -6.97
N ALA A 40 3.97 1.33 -7.58
CA ALA A 40 3.34 0.78 -8.79
C ALA A 40 4.34 0.69 -9.96
N THR A 41 5.14 1.74 -10.17
CA THR A 41 6.21 1.75 -11.18
C THR A 41 7.24 0.64 -10.95
N ALA A 42 7.74 0.49 -9.72
CA ALA A 42 8.71 -0.56 -9.38
C ALA A 42 8.16 -1.99 -9.58
N LEU A 43 6.84 -2.14 -9.42
CA LEU A 43 6.14 -3.41 -9.64
C LEU A 43 5.65 -3.60 -11.09
N SER A 44 5.86 -2.60 -11.97
CA SER A 44 5.35 -2.59 -13.34
C SER A 44 3.84 -2.82 -13.45
N VAL A 45 3.07 -2.18 -12.55
CA VAL A 45 1.60 -2.18 -12.53
C VAL A 45 1.05 -0.76 -12.52
N GLU A 46 -0.22 -0.59 -12.87
CA GLU A 46 -0.91 0.69 -12.71
C GLU A 46 -1.20 0.99 -11.23
N PRO A 47 -1.12 2.25 -10.77
CA PRO A 47 -1.40 2.59 -9.36
C PRO A 47 -2.78 2.15 -8.87
N ALA A 48 -3.78 2.09 -9.77
CA ALA A 48 -5.12 1.63 -9.47
C ALA A 48 -5.17 0.14 -9.07
N GLU A 49 -4.22 -0.68 -9.54
CA GLU A 49 -4.13 -2.11 -9.21
C GLU A 49 -3.66 -2.35 -7.76
N LEU A 50 -3.03 -1.35 -7.14
CA LEU A 50 -2.60 -1.39 -5.73
C LEU A 50 -3.70 -0.93 -4.77
N LEU A 51 -4.82 -0.40 -5.28
CA LEU A 51 -5.91 0.10 -4.47
C LEU A 51 -7.02 -0.95 -4.38
N PRO A 52 -7.69 -1.07 -3.21
CA PRO A 52 -8.89 -1.89 -3.13
C PRO A 52 -9.97 -1.32 -4.05
N PRO A 53 -10.86 -2.17 -4.59
CA PRO A 53 -11.98 -1.68 -5.38
C PRO A 53 -12.89 -0.81 -4.51
N LEU A 54 -13.45 0.26 -5.09
CA LEU A 54 -14.25 1.27 -4.38
C LEU A 54 -15.37 0.68 -3.51
N ARG A 55 -15.96 -0.45 -3.93
CA ARG A 55 -17.01 -1.17 -3.17
C ARG A 55 -16.54 -1.74 -1.82
N VAL A 56 -15.24 -1.98 -1.64
CA VAL A 56 -14.63 -2.52 -0.42
C VAL A 56 -14.29 -1.43 0.59
N LEU A 57 -14.26 -0.16 0.15
CA LEU A 57 -13.99 1.00 1.01
C LEU A 57 -15.22 1.48 1.80
N ALA A 58 -16.38 0.82 1.67
CA ALA A 58 -17.53 1.10 2.51
C ALA A 58 -17.14 0.85 3.99
N PRO A 59 -17.22 1.86 4.87
CA PRO A 59 -16.84 1.68 6.25
C PRO A 59 -17.75 0.64 6.90
N ARG A 60 -17.17 -0.25 7.73
CA ARG A 60 -17.93 -0.80 8.85
C ARG A 60 -18.31 0.40 9.73
N MET A 61 -19.52 0.92 9.56
CA MET A 61 -20.13 1.89 10.47
C MET A 61 -20.34 1.21 11.83
N THR A 62 -19.29 1.14 12.65
CA THR A 62 -19.37 0.65 14.04
C THR A 62 -19.20 1.78 15.05
N CYS A 63 -19.78 2.93 14.74
CA CYS A 63 -20.02 3.98 15.73
C CYS A 63 -21.44 4.52 15.58
N LEU A 64 -22.42 3.71 16.02
CA LEU A 64 -23.61 4.23 16.68
C LEU A 64 -23.60 3.70 18.11
N ARG A 65 -22.89 4.37 19.02
CA ARG A 65 -23.30 4.33 20.42
C ARG A 65 -24.54 5.22 20.51
N ALA A 66 -25.71 4.60 20.41
CA ALA A 66 -26.94 5.24 20.83
C ALA A 66 -26.99 5.19 22.36
N GLY A 67 -27.24 6.35 22.97
CA GLY A 67 -27.83 6.52 24.30
C GLY A 67 -27.03 5.97 25.47
#